data_AF-A0A090WC99-F1
#
_entry.id   AF-A0A090WC99-F1
#
_cell.length_a   1.000
_cell.length_b   1.000
_cell.length_c   1.000
_cell.angle_alpha   90.00
_cell.angle_beta   90.00
_cell.angle_gamma   90.00
#
_symmetry.space_group_name_H-M   'P 1'
#
loop_
_entity.id
_entity.type
_entity.pdbx_description
1 polymer ?
#
loop_
_entity_poly.entity_id
_entity_poly.type
_entity_poly.pdbx_seq_one_letter_code
_entity_poly.pdbx_strand_id
1 'polypeptide(L)'
;MKQKNYLLLYALSVLSFSTFAQQGLQKRADSLFHKFAFVDASKAYKKLIEKDYNTDYATRQLGDCYAYMRNPEKAAVYYKNAVAQDNVPIEYYYKYAQALRGIEDYKASRVWLKKFNDAGGVINENKITKDQDFINAIFNAKHQYFLKDVKINSELSDFGAFEHDGKLYFASSADKGVSTKHIYAWNEQPFLDVYVTEKNADTIVHHLSKLKGDVNSVYHDGPVTITKDGKTMYFSKKQLRR
;
A
#
# COMPACT_ATOMS: atom_id res chain seq x y z
N MET A 1 22.44 49.55 22.84
CA MET A 1 21.04 49.09 22.64
C MET A 1 20.70 48.83 21.18
N LYS A 2 20.95 49.76 20.23
CA LYS A 2 20.58 49.58 18.81
C LYS A 2 21.13 48.31 18.14
N GLN A 3 22.40 47.94 18.35
CA GLN A 3 23.00 46.71 17.78
C GLN A 3 22.40 45.39 18.32
N LYS A 4 22.02 45.35 19.61
CA LYS A 4 21.32 44.18 20.19
C LYS A 4 19.92 44.00 19.60
N ASN A 5 19.24 45.10 19.25
CA ASN A 5 17.93 45.05 18.61
C ASN A 5 18.01 44.52 17.16
N TYR A 6 19.08 44.84 16.41
CA TYR A 6 19.29 44.28 15.06
C TYR A 6 19.61 42.78 15.08
N LEU A 7 20.41 42.31 16.06
CA LEU A 7 20.66 40.88 16.26
C LEU A 7 19.38 40.11 16.62
N LEU A 8 18.52 40.71 17.45
CA LEU A 8 17.22 40.13 17.80
C LEU A 8 16.27 40.07 16.59
N LEU A 9 16.26 41.12 15.76
CA LEU A 9 15.46 41.17 14.53
C LEU A 9 15.94 40.14 13.51
N TYR A 10 17.26 39.98 13.36
CA TYR A 10 17.85 38.97 12.50
C TYR A 10 17.52 37.55 12.98
N ALA A 11 17.67 37.28 14.28
CA ALA A 11 17.27 35.99 14.87
C ALA A 11 15.78 35.69 14.65
N LEU A 12 14.89 36.69 14.83
CA LEU A 12 13.46 36.55 14.54
C LEU A 12 13.18 36.23 13.06
N SER A 13 13.92 36.88 12.16
CA SER A 13 13.77 36.65 10.71
C SER A 13 14.19 35.24 10.32
N VAL A 14 15.32 34.75 10.86
CA VAL A 14 15.83 33.38 10.60
C VAL A 14 14.86 32.33 11.16
N LEU A 15 14.35 32.53 12.38
CA LEU A 15 13.33 31.65 12.99
C LEU A 15 12.04 31.61 12.16
N SER A 16 11.63 32.74 11.60
CA SER A 16 10.45 32.81 10.73
C SER A 16 10.65 31.99 9.46
N PHE A 17 11.80 32.11 8.77
CA PHE A 17 12.07 31.33 7.55
C PHE A 17 12.10 29.81 7.81
N SER A 18 12.63 29.36 8.95
CA SER A 18 12.67 27.94 9.30
C SER A 18 11.28 27.34 9.49
N THR A 19 10.37 28.06 10.16
CA THR A 19 8.98 27.59 10.38
C THR A 19 8.16 27.56 9.08
N PHE A 20 8.30 28.57 8.21
CA PHE A 20 7.65 28.57 6.89
C PHE A 20 8.13 27.42 5.99
N ALA A 21 9.42 27.08 6.04
CA ALA A 21 9.97 25.97 5.27
C ALA A 21 9.44 24.60 5.73
N GLN A 22 9.27 24.39 7.03
CA GLN A 22 8.68 23.16 7.58
C GLN A 22 7.19 23.02 7.20
N GLN A 23 6.43 24.11 7.31
CA GLN A 23 5.03 24.13 6.87
C GLN A 23 4.89 23.84 5.37
N GLY A 24 5.79 24.37 4.55
CA GLY A 24 5.86 24.07 3.11
C GLY A 24 6.12 22.58 2.82
N LEU A 25 6.99 21.94 3.61
CA LEU A 25 7.26 20.51 3.50
C LEU A 25 6.03 19.66 3.86
N GLN A 26 5.30 20.02 4.92
CA GLN A 26 4.05 19.33 5.28
C GLN A 26 3.00 19.45 4.17
N LYS A 27 2.74 20.67 3.67
CA LYS A 27 1.79 20.88 2.56
C LYS A 27 2.15 20.04 1.32
N ARG A 28 3.45 19.90 1.04
CA ARG A 28 3.93 19.04 -0.04
C ARG A 28 3.67 17.56 0.25
N ALA A 29 3.95 17.09 1.46
CA ALA A 29 3.69 15.71 1.88
C ALA A 29 2.20 15.38 1.75
N ASP A 30 1.33 16.24 2.27
CA ASP A 30 -0.13 16.11 2.17
C ASP A 30 -0.57 16.12 0.70
N SER A 31 -0.05 17.02 -0.13
CA SER A 31 -0.38 17.06 -1.57
C SER A 31 -0.02 15.75 -2.29
N LEU A 32 1.14 15.16 -1.98
CA LEU A 32 1.55 13.86 -2.51
C LEU A 32 0.60 12.75 -2.04
N PHE A 33 0.25 12.73 -0.76
CA PHE A 33 -0.68 11.77 -0.19
C PHE A 33 -2.06 11.81 -0.87
N HIS A 34 -2.64 13.01 -1.03
CA HIS A 34 -3.93 13.19 -1.70
C HIS A 34 -3.90 12.82 -3.18
N LYS A 35 -2.72 12.88 -3.82
CA LYS A 35 -2.50 12.39 -5.20
C LYS A 35 -2.18 10.90 -5.25
N PHE A 36 -2.30 10.19 -4.13
CA PHE A 36 -1.97 8.78 -3.99
C PHE A 36 -0.50 8.46 -4.29
N ALA A 37 0.40 9.43 -4.22
CA ALA A 37 1.84 9.24 -4.42
C ALA A 37 2.50 8.79 -3.11
N PHE A 38 2.10 7.62 -2.60
CA PHE A 38 2.40 7.19 -1.23
C PHE A 38 3.88 6.93 -0.98
N VAL A 39 4.65 6.53 -1.99
CA VAL A 39 6.10 6.37 -1.82
C VAL A 39 6.75 7.72 -1.54
N ASP A 40 6.49 8.73 -2.37
CA ASP A 40 7.04 10.08 -2.17
C ASP A 40 6.47 10.77 -0.93
N ALA A 41 5.18 10.58 -0.64
CA ALA A 41 4.56 11.07 0.58
C ALA A 41 5.25 10.46 1.82
N SER A 42 5.54 9.15 1.82
CA SER A 42 6.24 8.49 2.93
C SER A 42 7.63 9.08 3.18
N LYS A 43 8.39 9.37 2.10
CA LYS A 43 9.69 10.04 2.18
C LYS A 43 9.56 11.44 2.80
N ALA A 44 8.53 12.19 2.40
CA ALA A 44 8.29 13.55 2.91
C ALA A 44 7.85 13.55 4.38
N TYR A 45 6.93 12.66 4.80
CA TYR A 45 6.51 12.54 6.19
C TYR A 45 7.65 12.07 7.10
N LYS A 46 8.46 11.10 6.64
CA LYS A 46 9.66 10.68 7.38
C LYS A 46 10.59 11.87 7.66
N LYS A 47 10.80 12.74 6.67
CA LYS A 47 11.60 13.96 6.82
C LYS A 47 11.00 14.98 7.79
N LEU A 48 9.68 15.02 7.97
CA LEU A 48 9.04 15.86 8.98
C LEU A 48 9.31 15.32 10.39
N ILE A 49 9.25 13.99 10.55
CA ILE A 49 9.60 13.32 11.82
C ILE A 49 11.08 13.57 12.17
N GLU A 50 12.00 13.40 11.22
CA GLU A 50 13.44 13.68 11.41
C GLU A 50 13.75 15.15 11.76
N LYS A 51 12.82 16.07 11.50
CA LYS A 51 12.94 17.50 11.79
C LYS A 51 12.14 17.93 13.02
N ASP A 52 11.60 16.98 13.78
CA ASP A 52 10.74 17.21 14.95
C ASP A 52 9.56 18.16 14.68
N TYR A 53 9.03 18.15 13.44
CA TYR A 53 7.92 19.02 13.06
C TYR A 53 6.63 18.23 12.88
N ASN A 54 5.63 18.55 13.71
CA ASN A 54 4.30 17.90 13.70
C ASN A 54 4.42 16.37 13.63
N THR A 55 5.30 15.83 14.49
CA THR A 55 5.76 14.43 14.49
C THR A 55 4.60 13.46 14.63
N ASP A 56 3.59 13.79 15.43
CA ASP A 56 2.46 12.92 15.67
C ASP A 56 1.62 12.71 14.41
N TYR A 57 1.25 13.82 13.76
CA TYR A 57 0.55 13.80 12.49
C TYR A 57 1.38 13.09 11.41
N ALA A 58 2.67 13.43 11.28
CA ALA A 58 3.53 12.82 10.29
C ALA A 58 3.70 11.30 10.50
N THR A 59 3.77 10.85 11.75
CA THR A 59 3.82 9.42 12.11
C THR A 59 2.57 8.68 11.67
N ARG A 60 1.40 9.28 11.92
CA ARG A 60 0.10 8.75 11.51
C ARG A 60 -0.01 8.63 9.99
N GLN A 61 0.31 9.71 9.27
CA GLN A 61 0.28 9.71 7.80
C GLN A 61 1.31 8.76 7.18
N LEU A 62 2.49 8.62 7.80
CA LEU A 62 3.51 7.67 7.36
C LEU A 62 3.05 6.22 7.51
N GLY A 63 2.39 5.88 8.63
CA GLY A 63 1.74 4.59 8.81
C GLY A 63 0.67 4.32 7.74
N ASP A 64 -0.15 5.32 7.44
CA ASP A 64 -1.18 5.25 6.39
C ASP A 64 -0.55 5.02 5.01
N CYS A 65 0.54 5.72 4.65
CA CYS A 65 1.27 5.47 3.40
C CYS A 65 1.70 4.00 3.28
N TYR A 66 2.31 3.43 4.33
CA TYR A 66 2.74 2.03 4.29
C TYR A 66 1.57 1.05 4.20
N ALA A 67 0.46 1.33 4.89
CA ALA A 67 -0.74 0.52 4.78
C ALA A 67 -1.33 0.55 3.35
N TYR A 68 -1.41 1.72 2.71
CA TYR A 68 -1.86 1.84 1.32
C TYR A 68 -0.92 1.16 0.31
N MET A 69 0.38 1.12 0.60
CA MET A 69 1.37 0.36 -0.17
C MET A 69 1.37 -1.15 0.14
N ARG A 70 0.40 -1.65 0.92
CA ARG A 70 0.29 -3.06 1.35
C ARG A 70 1.57 -3.58 2.03
N ASN A 71 2.20 -2.73 2.85
CA ASN A 71 3.36 -3.09 3.67
C ASN A 71 2.96 -3.12 5.16
N PRO A 72 2.30 -4.20 5.62
CA PRO A 72 1.81 -4.29 6.99
C PRO A 72 2.94 -4.26 8.03
N GLU A 73 4.15 -4.73 7.68
CA GLU A 73 5.31 -4.72 8.57
C GLU A 73 5.72 -3.30 8.96
N LYS A 74 5.92 -2.42 7.97
CA LYS A 74 6.25 -1.02 8.25
C LYS A 74 5.05 -0.27 8.83
N ALA A 75 3.84 -0.54 8.33
CA ALA A 75 2.64 0.10 8.86
C ALA A 75 2.45 -0.18 10.36
N ALA A 76 2.63 -1.43 10.79
CA ALA A 76 2.53 -1.83 12.20
C ALA A 76 3.53 -1.09 13.09
N VAL A 77 4.76 -0.85 12.61
CA VAL A 77 5.78 -0.08 13.35
C VAL A 77 5.30 1.35 13.62
N TYR A 78 4.83 2.05 12.59
CA TYR A 78 4.39 3.45 12.76
C TYR A 78 3.05 3.56 13.48
N TYR A 79 2.12 2.62 13.25
CA TYR A 79 0.87 2.59 13.99
C TYR A 79 1.06 2.29 15.46
N LYS A 80 2.03 1.45 15.85
CA LYS A 80 2.40 1.26 17.26
C LYS A 80 2.78 2.58 17.94
N ASN A 81 3.52 3.44 17.24
CA ASN A 81 3.87 4.77 17.74
C ASN A 81 2.65 5.70 17.74
N ALA A 82 1.81 5.64 16.70
CA ALA A 82 0.60 6.46 16.59
C ALA A 82 -0.36 6.21 17.76
N VAL A 83 -0.61 4.95 18.12
CA VAL A 83 -1.54 4.60 19.20
C VAL A 83 -1.03 4.94 20.60
N ALA A 84 0.24 5.32 20.72
CA ALA A 84 0.86 5.81 21.96
C ALA A 84 0.78 7.34 22.10
N GLN A 85 0.31 8.05 21.08
CA GLN A 85 0.13 9.51 21.10
C GLN A 85 -1.07 9.91 21.96
N ASP A 86 -0.96 11.06 22.62
CA ASP A 86 -2.08 11.66 23.32
C ASP A 86 -3.19 12.04 22.33
N ASN A 87 -4.44 11.74 22.67
CA ASN A 87 -5.61 12.06 21.86
C ASN A 87 -5.54 11.54 20.41
N VAL A 88 -4.89 10.39 20.20
CA VAL A 88 -4.88 9.73 18.88
C VAL A 88 -6.33 9.48 18.42
N PRO A 89 -6.65 9.77 17.14
CA PRO A 89 -7.95 9.41 16.59
C PRO A 89 -8.21 7.90 16.70
N ILE A 90 -9.42 7.52 17.13
CA ILE A 90 -9.74 6.12 17.47
C ILE A 90 -9.53 5.16 16.30
N GLU A 91 -9.65 5.63 15.05
CA GLU A 91 -9.43 4.81 13.86
C GLU A 91 -8.03 4.19 13.79
N TYR A 92 -7.03 4.79 14.46
CA TYR A 92 -5.68 4.24 14.49
C TYR A 92 -5.59 2.97 15.33
N TYR A 93 -6.48 2.75 16.30
CA TYR A 93 -6.59 1.45 16.99
C TYR A 93 -7.02 0.35 16.02
N TYR A 94 -8.02 0.63 15.17
CA TYR A 94 -8.46 -0.30 14.15
C TYR A 94 -7.38 -0.52 13.07
N LYS A 95 -6.77 0.55 12.55
CA LYS A 95 -5.69 0.46 11.57
C LYS A 95 -4.49 -0.33 12.09
N TYR A 96 -4.11 -0.13 13.36
CA TYR A 96 -3.04 -0.90 13.97
C TYR A 96 -3.41 -2.37 14.09
N ALA A 97 -4.63 -2.67 14.56
CA ALA A 97 -5.12 -4.03 14.63
C ALA A 97 -5.10 -4.73 13.27
N GLN A 98 -5.49 -4.05 12.20
CA GLN A 98 -5.45 -4.59 10.84
C GLN A 98 -4.03 -4.84 10.34
N ALA A 99 -3.09 -3.93 10.62
CA ALA A 99 -1.68 -4.13 10.29
C ALA A 99 -1.08 -5.34 11.04
N LEU A 100 -1.44 -5.51 12.32
CA LEU A 100 -1.04 -6.66 13.13
C LEU A 100 -1.55 -7.99 12.55
N ARG A 101 -2.78 -8.02 12.01
CA ARG A 101 -3.25 -9.21 11.26
C ARG A 101 -2.42 -9.48 10.01
N GLY A 102 -2.02 -8.42 9.30
CA GLY A 102 -1.21 -8.53 8.09
C GLY A 102 0.19 -9.11 8.35
N ILE A 103 0.70 -9.00 9.58
CA ILE A 103 1.93 -9.66 10.04
C ILE A 103 1.66 -10.87 10.94
N GLU A 104 0.45 -11.42 10.88
CA GLU A 104 0.03 -12.62 11.61
C GLU A 104 0.05 -12.53 13.15
N ASP A 105 0.20 -11.33 13.72
CA ASP A 105 0.05 -11.09 15.17
C ASP A 105 -1.44 -10.92 15.54
N TYR A 106 -2.17 -12.02 15.40
CA TYR A 106 -3.60 -12.07 15.70
C TYR A 106 -3.91 -11.80 17.18
N LYS A 107 -2.99 -12.15 18.09
CA LYS A 107 -3.16 -11.93 19.54
C LYS A 107 -3.15 -10.44 19.86
N ALA A 108 -2.12 -9.70 19.42
CA ALA A 108 -2.07 -8.27 19.63
C ALA A 108 -3.19 -7.54 18.87
N SER A 109 -3.51 -7.99 17.65
CA SER A 109 -4.62 -7.44 16.86
C SER A 109 -5.93 -7.41 17.65
N ARG A 110 -6.30 -8.53 18.31
CA ARG A 110 -7.53 -8.60 19.12
C ARG A 110 -7.55 -7.61 20.28
N VAL A 111 -6.41 -7.39 20.93
CA VAL A 111 -6.29 -6.39 22.01
C VAL A 111 -6.63 -5.00 21.48
N TRP A 112 -6.12 -4.64 20.30
CA TRP A 112 -6.37 -3.34 19.69
C TRP A 112 -7.77 -3.20 19.09
N LEU A 113 -8.37 -4.27 18.57
CA LEU A 113 -9.79 -4.28 18.20
C LEU A 113 -10.69 -4.05 19.42
N LYS A 114 -10.38 -4.68 20.56
CA LYS A 114 -11.11 -4.43 21.80
C LYS A 114 -10.99 -2.97 22.22
N LYS A 115 -9.78 -2.41 22.21
CA LYS A 115 -9.55 -0.98 22.51
C LYS A 115 -10.32 -0.05 21.56
N PHE A 116 -10.39 -0.38 20.26
CA PHE A 116 -11.20 0.37 19.30
C PHE A 116 -12.69 0.34 19.67
N ASN A 117 -13.23 -0.83 20.01
CA ASN A 117 -14.62 -0.99 20.43
C ASN A 117 -14.92 -0.25 21.73
N ASP A 118 -14.06 -0.39 22.74
CA ASP A 118 -14.17 0.28 24.04
C ASP A 118 -14.12 1.82 23.88
N ALA A 119 -13.42 2.33 22.86
CA ALA A 119 -13.35 3.75 22.51
C ALA A 119 -14.54 4.25 21.66
N GLY A 120 -15.58 3.43 21.45
CA GLY A 120 -16.78 3.78 20.68
C GLY A 120 -16.71 3.45 19.19
N GLY A 121 -15.66 2.78 18.73
CA GLY A 121 -15.56 2.26 17.38
C GLY A 121 -16.55 1.12 17.14
N VAL A 122 -17.23 1.11 15.99
CA VAL A 122 -18.18 0.04 15.66
C VAL A 122 -17.45 -1.09 14.95
N ILE A 123 -17.38 -2.25 15.59
CA ILE A 123 -16.97 -3.50 14.94
C ILE A 123 -18.19 -4.44 14.91
N ASN A 124 -18.34 -5.20 13.82
CA ASN A 124 -19.24 -6.35 13.85
C ASN A 124 -18.67 -7.39 14.82
N GLU A 125 -19.19 -7.47 16.04
CA GLU A 125 -18.69 -8.33 17.13
C GLU A 125 -18.54 -9.80 16.71
N ASN A 126 -19.42 -10.28 15.82
CA ASN A 126 -19.34 -11.63 15.25
C ASN A 126 -18.03 -11.88 14.49
N LYS A 127 -17.35 -10.85 13.98
CA LYS A 127 -16.04 -10.97 13.33
C LYS A 127 -14.88 -11.06 14.32
N ILE A 128 -15.04 -10.63 15.57
CA ILE A 128 -13.98 -10.70 16.59
C ILE A 128 -14.05 -12.04 17.32
N THR A 129 -15.24 -12.43 17.78
CA THR A 129 -15.46 -13.66 18.57
C THR A 129 -15.27 -14.92 17.74
N LYS A 130 -15.79 -14.93 16.50
CA LYS A 130 -15.57 -16.07 15.60
C LYS A 130 -14.14 -16.19 15.15
N ASP A 131 -13.30 -15.15 15.23
CA ASP A 131 -11.95 -15.19 14.69
C ASP A 131 -11.05 -16.19 15.43
N GLN A 132 -11.21 -16.37 16.75
CA GLN A 132 -10.43 -17.38 17.49
C GLN A 132 -10.82 -18.80 17.10
N ASP A 133 -12.12 -19.09 17.02
CA ASP A 133 -12.62 -20.40 16.59
C ASP A 133 -12.39 -20.64 15.10
N PHE A 134 -12.48 -19.61 14.27
CA PHE A 134 -12.26 -19.64 12.82
C PHE A 134 -10.80 -19.87 12.48
N ILE A 135 -9.88 -19.14 13.11
CA ILE A 135 -8.44 -19.34 12.90
C ILE A 135 -8.04 -20.73 13.40
N ASN A 136 -8.52 -21.14 14.58
CA ASN A 136 -8.29 -22.51 15.06
C ASN A 136 -8.90 -23.57 14.12
N ALA A 137 -10.10 -23.33 13.58
CA ALA A 137 -10.73 -24.23 12.63
C ALA A 137 -9.97 -24.31 11.29
N ILE A 138 -9.40 -23.20 10.80
CA ILE A 138 -8.52 -23.19 9.63
C ILE A 138 -7.25 -23.99 9.90
N PHE A 139 -6.56 -23.73 11.02
CA PHE A 139 -5.31 -24.43 11.34
C PHE A 139 -5.52 -25.93 11.61
N ASN A 140 -6.69 -26.30 12.15
CA ASN A 140 -7.06 -27.70 12.38
C ASN A 140 -7.72 -28.36 11.16
N ALA A 141 -8.03 -27.62 10.11
CA ALA A 141 -8.58 -28.19 8.89
C ALA A 141 -7.54 -29.07 8.21
N LYS A 142 -7.96 -30.25 7.74
CA LYS A 142 -7.10 -31.11 6.95
C LYS A 142 -6.72 -30.38 5.66
N HIS A 143 -5.43 -30.18 5.41
CA HIS A 143 -4.92 -29.59 4.17
C HIS A 143 -5.40 -30.41 2.96
N GLN A 144 -6.28 -29.84 2.15
CA GLN A 144 -6.83 -30.48 0.94
C GLN A 144 -6.07 -30.09 -0.33
N TYR A 145 -5.24 -29.05 -0.25
CA TYR A 145 -4.51 -28.49 -1.38
C TYR A 145 -3.04 -28.33 -1.01
N PHE A 146 -2.17 -28.65 -1.95
CA PHE A 146 -0.75 -28.36 -1.86
C PHE A 146 -0.46 -27.14 -2.71
N LEU A 147 0.16 -26.14 -2.10
CA LEU A 147 0.68 -24.98 -2.82
C LEU A 147 2.07 -25.34 -3.35
N LYS A 148 2.32 -24.96 -4.59
CA LYS A 148 3.63 -25.08 -5.23
C LYS A 148 3.99 -23.73 -5.80
N ASP A 149 5.20 -23.27 -5.49
CA ASP A 149 5.73 -22.07 -6.10
C ASP A 149 5.94 -22.26 -7.60
N VAL A 150 5.54 -21.26 -8.37
CA VAL A 150 5.75 -21.19 -9.82
C VAL A 150 6.79 -20.13 -10.11
N LYS A 151 7.76 -20.42 -10.99
CA LYS A 151 8.84 -19.47 -11.29
C LYS A 151 8.44 -18.37 -12.29
N ILE A 152 7.15 -18.30 -12.64
CA ILE A 152 6.60 -17.24 -13.49
C ILE A 152 6.32 -15.94 -12.70
N ASN A 153 6.28 -16.02 -11.37
CA ASN A 153 6.13 -14.83 -10.53
C ASN A 153 7.41 -13.99 -10.63
N SER A 154 7.20 -12.69 -10.81
CA SER A 154 8.21 -11.65 -10.74
C SER A 154 8.51 -11.26 -9.29
N GLU A 155 9.51 -10.40 -9.11
CA GLU A 155 9.78 -9.74 -7.82
C GLU A 155 8.80 -8.60 -7.50
N LEU A 156 7.87 -8.30 -8.41
CA LEU A 156 6.90 -7.19 -8.31
C LEU A 156 5.48 -7.75 -8.12
N SER A 157 4.45 -6.97 -8.47
CA SER A 157 3.06 -7.38 -8.24
C SER A 157 2.59 -8.30 -9.36
N ASP A 158 2.24 -9.53 -9.00
CA ASP A 158 1.61 -10.52 -9.89
C ASP A 158 0.30 -11.00 -9.28
N PHE A 159 -0.81 -10.95 -10.04
CA PHE A 159 -2.11 -11.39 -9.54
C PHE A 159 -3.13 -11.64 -10.65
N GLY A 160 -4.29 -12.15 -10.24
CA GLY A 160 -5.43 -12.35 -11.14
C GLY A 160 -5.21 -13.45 -12.17
N ALA A 161 -4.50 -14.51 -11.77
CA ALA A 161 -4.26 -15.67 -12.61
C ALA A 161 -5.58 -16.34 -13.02
N PHE A 162 -5.75 -16.56 -14.32
CA PHE A 162 -6.93 -17.15 -14.94
C PHE A 162 -6.50 -18.17 -15.98
N GLU A 163 -6.97 -19.41 -15.84
CA GLU A 163 -6.69 -20.49 -16.79
C GLU A 163 -7.81 -20.61 -17.83
N HIS A 164 -7.43 -20.70 -19.10
CA HIS A 164 -8.34 -21.00 -20.19
C HIS A 164 -7.61 -21.71 -21.34
N ASP A 165 -8.17 -22.81 -21.83
CA ASP A 165 -7.65 -23.60 -22.96
C ASP A 165 -6.15 -23.92 -22.86
N GLY A 166 -5.70 -24.39 -21.69
CA GLY A 166 -4.31 -24.77 -21.44
C GLY A 166 -3.35 -23.60 -21.25
N LYS A 167 -3.83 -22.36 -21.31
CA LYS A 167 -3.06 -21.13 -21.09
C LYS A 167 -3.40 -20.50 -19.76
N LEU A 168 -2.41 -19.80 -19.20
CA LEU A 168 -2.53 -19.01 -17.99
C LEU A 168 -2.37 -17.53 -18.34
N TYR A 169 -3.38 -16.74 -18.00
CA TYR A 169 -3.41 -15.30 -18.13
C TYR A 169 -3.27 -14.66 -16.77
N PHE A 170 -2.47 -13.60 -16.63
CA PHE A 170 -2.30 -12.92 -15.35
C PHE A 170 -1.88 -11.47 -15.55
N ALA A 171 -2.14 -10.62 -14.55
CA ALA A 171 -1.66 -9.25 -14.53
C ALA A 171 -0.34 -9.17 -13.77
N SER A 172 0.62 -8.42 -14.29
CA SER A 172 1.94 -8.26 -13.69
C SER A 172 2.51 -6.85 -13.91
N SER A 173 3.26 -6.35 -12.95
CA SER A 173 4.06 -5.11 -13.08
C SER A 173 5.53 -5.39 -13.44
N ALA A 174 5.83 -6.58 -13.97
CA ALA A 174 7.19 -7.02 -14.28
C ALA A 174 7.91 -6.22 -15.37
N ASP A 175 7.19 -5.58 -16.30
CA ASP A 175 7.83 -4.78 -17.34
C ASP A 175 8.34 -3.44 -16.81
N LYS A 176 9.64 -3.39 -16.52
CA LYS A 176 10.33 -2.17 -16.09
C LYS A 176 10.40 -1.10 -17.20
N GLY A 177 10.09 -1.46 -18.44
CA GLY A 177 10.15 -0.57 -19.60
C GLY A 177 11.54 0.04 -19.83
N VAL A 178 11.64 0.94 -20.80
CA VAL A 178 12.87 1.70 -21.08
C VAL A 178 12.82 3.14 -20.52
N SER A 179 11.66 3.58 -20.02
CA SER A 179 11.42 4.97 -19.58
C SER A 179 10.85 5.03 -18.17
N THR A 180 11.48 5.85 -17.32
CA THR A 180 11.04 6.14 -15.94
C THR A 180 9.66 6.80 -15.85
N LYS A 181 9.10 7.28 -16.98
CA LYS A 181 7.77 7.93 -17.02
C LYS A 181 6.58 6.96 -16.88
N HIS A 182 6.80 5.65 -16.94
CA HIS A 182 5.75 4.62 -16.77
C HIS A 182 5.71 4.01 -15.35
N ILE A 183 6.25 4.72 -14.36
CA ILE A 183 6.21 4.29 -12.97
C ILE A 183 4.93 4.80 -12.29
N TYR A 184 4.22 3.89 -11.63
CA TYR A 184 3.02 4.19 -10.87
C TYR A 184 3.39 4.83 -9.52
N ALA A 185 2.99 6.09 -9.33
CA ALA A 185 3.35 6.87 -8.14
C ALA A 185 2.90 6.27 -6.80
N TRP A 186 1.89 5.39 -6.80
CA TRP A 186 1.37 4.76 -5.58
C TRP A 186 2.40 3.87 -4.90
N ASN A 187 3.13 3.07 -5.67
CA ASN A 187 4.03 2.04 -5.16
C ASN A 187 5.41 2.03 -5.84
N GLU A 188 5.67 2.98 -6.74
CA GLU A 188 6.89 3.06 -7.56
C GLU A 188 7.15 1.80 -8.42
N GLN A 189 6.11 1.04 -8.74
CA GLN A 189 6.19 -0.10 -9.67
C GLN A 189 5.71 0.30 -11.08
N PRO A 190 6.08 -0.43 -12.14
CA PRO A 190 5.47 -0.25 -13.45
C PRO A 190 3.95 -0.44 -13.44
N PHE A 191 3.28 0.13 -14.44
CA PHE A 191 1.87 -0.18 -14.69
C PHE A 191 1.67 -1.66 -15.01
N LEU A 192 0.44 -2.13 -14.78
CA LEU A 192 0.11 -3.54 -14.94
C LEU A 192 -0.18 -3.82 -16.39
N ASP A 193 0.45 -4.86 -16.89
CA ASP A 193 0.13 -5.49 -18.17
C ASP A 193 -0.39 -6.91 -17.93
N VAL A 194 -1.15 -7.39 -18.89
CA VAL A 194 -1.63 -8.76 -19.02
C VAL A 194 -0.60 -9.58 -19.78
N TYR A 195 -0.21 -10.69 -19.17
CA TYR A 195 0.70 -11.68 -19.72
C TYR A 195 -0.04 -12.99 -19.95
N VAL A 196 0.47 -13.77 -20.88
CA VAL A 196 -0.04 -15.11 -21.21
C VAL A 196 1.14 -16.09 -21.31
N THR A 197 0.96 -17.27 -20.73
CA THR A 197 1.92 -18.38 -20.83
C THR A 197 1.17 -19.71 -20.89
N GLU A 198 1.88 -20.79 -21.20
CA GLU A 198 1.33 -22.15 -21.05
C GLU A 198 1.08 -22.44 -19.56
N LYS A 199 -0.03 -23.12 -19.24
CA LYS A 199 -0.43 -23.39 -17.84
C LYS A 199 0.69 -23.96 -16.96
N ASN A 200 1.47 -24.87 -17.53
CA ASN A 200 2.54 -25.58 -16.82
C ASN A 200 3.93 -25.03 -17.17
N ALA A 201 4.03 -23.78 -17.63
CA ALA A 201 5.31 -23.19 -17.95
C ALA A 201 6.21 -23.09 -16.72
N ASP A 202 7.43 -23.61 -16.84
CA ASP A 202 8.42 -23.55 -15.76
C ASP A 202 8.99 -22.15 -15.55
N THR A 203 9.00 -21.30 -16.59
CA THR A 203 9.50 -19.93 -16.58
C THR A 203 8.73 -19.09 -17.58
N ILE A 204 8.83 -17.76 -17.48
CA ILE A 204 8.28 -16.83 -18.45
C ILE A 204 9.31 -15.76 -18.82
N VAL A 205 9.33 -15.36 -20.09
CA VAL A 205 10.06 -14.18 -20.53
C VAL A 205 9.06 -13.05 -20.68
N HIS A 206 8.87 -12.26 -19.61
CA HIS A 206 7.79 -11.28 -19.50
C HIS A 206 7.62 -10.40 -20.75
N HIS A 207 8.69 -9.77 -21.24
CA HIS A 207 8.59 -8.87 -22.40
C HIS A 207 8.11 -9.55 -23.70
N LEU A 208 8.33 -10.86 -23.86
CA LEU A 208 7.84 -11.64 -25.01
C LEU A 208 6.43 -12.23 -24.79
N SER A 209 5.96 -12.22 -23.55
CA SER A 209 4.76 -12.94 -23.12
C SER A 209 3.59 -12.01 -22.83
N LYS A 210 3.72 -10.71 -23.14
CA LYS A 210 2.60 -9.77 -23.08
C LYS A 210 1.51 -10.19 -24.05
N LEU A 211 0.27 -10.17 -23.57
CA LEU A 211 -0.89 -10.39 -24.41
C LEU A 211 -0.93 -9.31 -25.51
N LYS A 212 -1.12 -9.75 -26.76
CA LYS A 212 -1.19 -8.87 -27.94
C LYS A 212 -2.64 -8.45 -28.21
N GLY A 213 -2.83 -7.31 -28.87
CA GLY A 213 -4.14 -6.77 -29.26
C GLY A 213 -4.47 -5.47 -28.53
N ASP A 214 -5.75 -5.15 -28.39
CA ASP A 214 -6.24 -3.93 -27.74
C ASP A 214 -6.26 -4.03 -26.20
N VAL A 215 -5.13 -4.46 -25.65
CA VAL A 215 -4.83 -4.64 -24.22
C VAL A 215 -3.39 -4.17 -23.97
N ASN A 216 -3.00 -3.97 -22.71
CA ASN A 216 -1.69 -3.47 -22.32
C ASN A 216 -1.49 -2.01 -22.74
N SER A 217 -2.42 -1.17 -22.28
CA SER A 217 -2.38 0.26 -22.47
C SER A 217 -1.25 0.95 -21.68
N VAL A 218 -1.15 2.27 -21.80
CA VAL A 218 -0.18 3.10 -21.07
C VAL A 218 -0.38 3.04 -19.53
N TYR A 219 -1.57 2.60 -19.08
CA TYR A 219 -1.95 2.48 -17.66
C TYR A 219 -2.36 1.04 -17.33
N HIS A 220 -2.70 0.77 -16.06
CA HIS A 220 -3.07 -0.57 -15.61
C HIS A 220 -4.18 -1.20 -16.46
N ASP A 221 -3.85 -2.33 -17.07
CA ASP A 221 -4.78 -3.27 -17.67
C ASP A 221 -4.70 -4.61 -16.91
N GLY A 222 -5.86 -5.26 -16.75
CA GLY A 222 -6.01 -6.49 -15.97
C GLY A 222 -6.69 -6.29 -14.61
N PRO A 223 -7.13 -7.38 -13.94
CA PRO A 223 -7.05 -8.77 -14.38
C PRO A 223 -8.03 -9.07 -15.52
N VAL A 224 -7.92 -10.27 -16.11
CA VAL A 224 -8.73 -10.69 -17.26
C VAL A 224 -9.54 -11.95 -16.97
N THR A 225 -10.61 -12.16 -17.74
CA THR A 225 -11.32 -13.43 -17.86
C THR A 225 -11.84 -13.60 -19.29
N ILE A 226 -12.03 -14.85 -19.72
CA ILE A 226 -12.45 -15.19 -21.08
C ILE A 226 -13.71 -16.05 -20.99
N THR A 227 -14.67 -15.83 -21.90
CA THR A 227 -15.87 -16.65 -22.00
C THR A 227 -15.54 -18.10 -22.34
N LYS A 228 -16.44 -19.03 -21.98
CA LYS A 228 -16.24 -20.47 -22.20
C LYS A 228 -15.94 -20.84 -23.65
N ASP A 229 -16.46 -20.09 -24.62
CA ASP A 229 -16.25 -20.30 -26.05
C ASP A 229 -14.98 -19.64 -26.60
N GLY A 230 -14.20 -18.97 -25.76
CA GLY A 230 -12.96 -18.29 -26.13
C GLY A 230 -13.13 -17.01 -26.93
N LYS A 231 -14.38 -16.59 -27.22
CA LYS A 231 -14.65 -15.49 -28.17
C LYS A 231 -14.64 -14.10 -27.55
N THR A 232 -14.77 -13.98 -26.23
CA THR A 232 -14.86 -12.69 -25.56
C THR A 232 -13.98 -12.65 -24.33
N MET A 233 -13.12 -11.64 -24.27
CA MET A 233 -12.28 -11.34 -23.11
C MET A 233 -12.81 -10.09 -22.40
N TYR A 234 -12.95 -10.18 -21.09
CA TYR A 234 -13.23 -9.06 -20.21
C TYR A 234 -11.98 -8.73 -19.40
N PHE A 235 -11.67 -7.46 -19.26
CA PHE A 235 -10.56 -7.01 -18.43
C PHE A 235 -10.85 -5.65 -17.80
N SER A 236 -10.24 -5.40 -16.65
CA SER A 236 -10.27 -4.06 -16.04
C SER A 236 -9.22 -3.17 -16.70
N LYS A 237 -9.59 -1.93 -16.99
CA LYS A 237 -8.68 -0.94 -17.59
C LYS A 237 -8.77 0.36 -16.83
N LYS A 238 -7.62 0.93 -16.46
CA LYS A 238 -7.54 2.27 -15.92
C LYS A 238 -7.34 3.25 -17.07
N GLN A 239 -8.21 4.25 -17.14
CA GLN A 239 -8.06 5.35 -18.09
C GLN A 239 -8.05 6.68 -17.34
N LEU A 240 -7.13 7.57 -17.72
CA LEU A 240 -7.23 8.96 -17.31
C LEU A 240 -8.33 9.61 -18.17
N ARG A 241 -9.48 9.94 -17.59
CA ARG A 241 -10.43 10.86 -18.23
C ARG A 241 -9.81 12.25 -18.17
N ARG A 242 -9.58 12.85 -19.34
CA ARG A 242 -9.22 14.27 -19.47
C ARG A 242 -10.47 15.12 -19.34
#